data_AF-A0A944TC00-F1
#
_entry.id   AF-A0A944TC00-F1
#
_cell.length_a   1.000
_cell.length_b   1.000
_cell.length_c   1.000
_cell.angle_alpha   90.00
_cell.angle_beta   90.00
_cell.angle_gamma   90.00
#
_symmetry.space_group_name_H-M   'P 1'
#
loop_
_entity.id
_entity.type
_entity.pdbx_description
1 polymer ?
#
loop_
_entity_poly.entity_id
_entity_poly.type
_entity_poly.pdbx_seq_one_letter_code
_entity_poly.pdbx_strand_id
1 'polypeptide(L)'
;MTLLIDLVDQVRDLTDAGAFKAMAEQLRGHAEPAFAPEAPIDELRAGVAASRAAAELEIGARALAGVPGAVSEEASQLLSNVGHLQCINAQARLAMYAIPAQFAAPADGLSGAALDNPAVLEDIASSDPADFETLRNISAYHREHARFHAHYWMERGAELAREASKIKLIGDHWIAGGGPKPDTGLDYTDIRFRAAPCTDLNVFQAIHDIGILFLEGAGEPPEIGILKTRLGDLSTEIGENGRFLATMMGGAWERESMMLAPDLIIAAWPRLQVVASNWRSALGMVVMGRLLDGVLARMNSIDFAPAAVRADMGGAGTRLRDAGWALDMAAKISAETGSFMADNDWRYARYAAFLSDKF
;
A
#
# COMPACT_ATOMS: atom_id res chain seq x y z
N MET A 1 24.19 18.38 -10.45
CA MET A 1 22.87 19.05 -10.40
C MET A 1 22.31 19.35 -11.78
N THR A 2 22.98 20.15 -12.62
CA THR A 2 22.59 20.37 -14.04
C THR A 2 22.36 19.04 -14.76
N LEU A 3 23.23 18.06 -14.52
CA LEU A 3 23.10 16.70 -15.04
C LEU A 3 21.76 16.02 -14.70
N LEU A 4 21.22 16.19 -13.48
CA LEU A 4 19.96 15.53 -13.10
C LEU A 4 18.75 16.21 -13.76
N ILE A 5 18.79 17.53 -13.94
CA ILE A 5 17.73 18.27 -14.66
C ILE A 5 17.69 17.82 -16.11
N ASP A 6 18.86 17.75 -16.77
CA ASP A 6 18.97 17.29 -18.15
C ASP A 6 18.48 15.84 -18.30
N LEU A 7 18.75 14.98 -17.30
CA LEU A 7 18.28 13.60 -17.27
C LEU A 7 16.75 13.51 -17.05
N VAL A 8 16.14 14.39 -16.25
CA VAL A 8 14.67 14.44 -16.10
C VAL A 8 14.01 14.70 -17.45
N ASP A 9 14.50 15.70 -18.19
CA ASP A 9 13.96 16.04 -19.51
C ASP A 9 14.17 14.90 -20.52
N GLN A 10 15.33 14.24 -20.51
CA GLN A 10 15.58 13.09 -21.38
C GLN A 10 14.68 11.89 -21.08
N VAL A 11 14.35 11.64 -19.80
CA VAL A 11 13.41 10.56 -19.43
C VAL A 11 11.98 10.93 -19.84
N ARG A 12 11.60 12.22 -19.82
CA ARG A 12 10.24 12.68 -20.19
C ARG A 12 9.80 12.22 -21.57
N ASP A 13 10.72 12.25 -22.52
CA ASP A 13 10.39 12.08 -23.93
C ASP A 13 10.53 10.62 -24.41
N LEU A 14 10.73 9.66 -23.49
CA LEU A 14 10.86 8.24 -23.82
C LEU A 14 9.50 7.59 -24.12
N THR A 15 9.40 6.90 -25.26
CA THR A 15 8.15 6.26 -25.69
C THR A 15 8.25 4.77 -26.02
N ASP A 16 9.45 4.20 -26.08
CA ASP A 16 9.64 2.79 -26.48
C ASP A 16 10.65 2.02 -25.60
N ALA A 17 10.57 0.69 -25.68
CA ALA A 17 11.37 -0.22 -24.86
C ALA A 17 12.89 -0.05 -25.06
N GLY A 18 13.33 0.24 -26.30
CA GLY A 18 14.74 0.45 -26.62
C GLY A 18 15.28 1.72 -25.98
N ALA A 19 14.53 2.81 -26.08
CA ALA A 19 14.85 4.08 -25.45
C ALA A 19 14.92 3.97 -23.92
N PHE A 20 13.97 3.25 -23.30
CA PHE A 20 14.00 2.99 -21.85
C PHE A 20 15.23 2.20 -21.43
N LYS A 21 15.58 1.14 -22.16
CA LYS A 21 16.75 0.32 -21.85
C LYS A 21 18.05 1.12 -21.97
N ALA A 22 18.20 1.92 -23.04
CA ALA A 22 19.37 2.76 -23.24
C ALA A 22 19.53 3.80 -22.12
N MET A 23 18.43 4.46 -21.73
CA MET A 23 18.45 5.42 -20.63
C MET A 23 18.75 4.74 -19.28
N ALA A 24 18.24 3.54 -19.02
CA ALA A 24 18.57 2.79 -17.81
C ALA A 24 20.06 2.43 -17.73
N GLU A 25 20.69 2.05 -18.85
CA GLU A 25 22.14 1.82 -18.94
C GLU A 25 22.93 3.11 -18.69
N GLN A 26 22.53 4.23 -19.29
CA GLN A 26 23.14 5.54 -19.06
C GLN A 26 23.06 5.95 -17.58
N LEU A 27 21.88 5.84 -16.97
CA LEU A 27 21.66 6.16 -15.56
C LEU A 27 22.49 5.27 -14.62
N ARG A 28 22.69 3.99 -14.94
CA ARG A 28 23.61 3.11 -14.20
C ARG A 28 25.05 3.57 -14.30
N GLY A 29 25.50 3.92 -15.51
CA GLY A 29 26.85 4.46 -15.72
C GLY A 29 27.10 5.74 -14.93
N HIS A 30 26.08 6.58 -14.77
CA HIS A 30 26.15 7.76 -13.89
C HIS A 30 26.13 7.41 -12.39
N ALA A 31 25.45 6.35 -12.00
CA ALA A 31 25.31 5.97 -10.60
C ALA A 31 26.52 5.20 -10.05
N GLU A 32 27.21 4.42 -10.87
CA GLU A 32 28.29 3.54 -10.44
C GLU A 32 29.43 4.26 -9.69
N PRO A 33 29.95 5.42 -10.16
CA PRO A 33 31.00 6.14 -9.43
C PRO A 33 30.54 6.68 -8.08
N ALA A 34 29.24 6.98 -7.93
CA ALA A 34 28.67 7.59 -6.73
C ALA A 34 28.59 6.62 -5.53
N PHE A 35 28.81 5.32 -5.74
CA PHE A 35 28.87 4.33 -4.66
C PHE A 35 30.30 4.04 -4.18
N ALA A 36 31.30 4.80 -4.64
CA ALA A 36 32.65 4.71 -4.07
C ALA A 36 32.62 5.06 -2.56
N PRO A 37 33.40 4.37 -1.71
CA PRO A 37 33.42 4.63 -0.26
C PRO A 37 33.69 6.09 0.12
N GLU A 38 34.44 6.79 -0.72
CA GLU A 38 34.86 8.19 -0.57
C GLU A 38 33.94 9.21 -1.26
N ALA A 39 32.85 8.77 -1.91
CA ALA A 39 31.95 9.67 -2.63
C ALA A 39 31.30 10.69 -1.67
N PRO A 40 31.27 11.98 -2.04
CA PRO A 40 30.51 13.00 -1.30
C PRO A 40 29.04 12.60 -1.17
N ILE A 41 28.39 12.97 -0.05
CA ILE A 41 27.00 12.59 0.23
C ILE A 41 26.02 13.02 -0.87
N ASP A 42 26.27 14.15 -1.54
CA ASP A 42 25.42 14.63 -2.63
C ASP A 42 25.61 13.83 -3.92
N GLU A 43 26.82 13.32 -4.17
CA GLU A 43 27.06 12.37 -5.26
C GLU A 43 26.38 11.04 -4.95
N LEU A 44 26.52 10.52 -3.72
CA LEU A 44 25.84 9.30 -3.28
C LEU A 44 24.31 9.42 -3.43
N ARG A 45 23.72 10.57 -3.06
CA ARG A 45 22.28 10.84 -3.25
C ARG A 45 21.89 10.83 -4.73
N ALA A 46 22.67 11.50 -5.58
CA ALA A 46 22.44 11.52 -7.02
C ALA A 46 22.57 10.11 -7.64
N GLY A 47 23.57 9.33 -7.19
CA GLY A 47 23.77 7.94 -7.58
C GLY A 47 22.59 7.06 -7.20
N VAL A 48 22.13 7.14 -5.95
CA VAL A 48 20.92 6.42 -5.49
C VAL A 48 19.70 6.81 -6.32
N ALA A 49 19.51 8.10 -6.63
CA ALA A 49 18.41 8.56 -7.47
C ALA A 49 18.49 7.96 -8.89
N ALA A 50 19.66 8.02 -9.52
CA ALA A 50 19.91 7.50 -10.85
C ALA A 50 19.75 5.97 -10.91
N SER A 51 20.29 5.22 -9.94
CA SER A 51 20.09 3.77 -9.85
C SER A 51 18.63 3.38 -9.70
N ARG A 52 17.86 4.10 -8.88
CA ARG A 52 16.42 3.84 -8.72
C ARG A 52 15.67 4.13 -10.01
N ALA A 53 15.93 5.28 -10.64
CA ALA A 53 15.33 5.62 -11.92
C ALA A 53 15.67 4.59 -13.01
N ALA A 54 16.92 4.10 -13.05
CA ALA A 54 17.32 3.02 -13.95
C ALA A 54 16.52 1.74 -13.73
N ALA A 55 16.34 1.33 -12.46
CA ALA A 55 15.56 0.14 -12.12
C ALA A 55 14.09 0.26 -12.57
N GLU A 56 13.46 1.43 -12.38
CA GLU A 56 12.09 1.67 -12.88
C GLU A 56 12.05 1.57 -14.41
N LEU A 57 12.99 2.20 -15.12
CA LEU A 57 13.06 2.15 -16.59
C LEU A 57 13.33 0.74 -17.13
N GLU A 58 14.08 -0.11 -16.42
CA GLU A 58 14.23 -1.52 -16.81
C GLU A 58 12.92 -2.30 -16.72
N ILE A 59 12.14 -2.08 -15.66
CA ILE A 59 10.82 -2.67 -15.51
C ILE A 59 9.92 -2.17 -16.64
N GLY A 60 9.93 -0.86 -16.91
CA GLY A 60 9.17 -0.25 -18.00
C GLY A 60 9.58 -0.79 -19.38
N ALA A 61 10.88 -0.96 -19.63
CA ALA A 61 11.40 -1.52 -20.88
C ALA A 61 10.92 -2.96 -21.09
N ARG A 62 10.98 -3.80 -20.03
CA ARG A 62 10.47 -5.18 -20.09
C ARG A 62 8.97 -5.22 -20.36
N ALA A 63 8.20 -4.34 -19.73
CA ALA A 63 6.77 -4.25 -19.96
C ALA A 63 6.46 -3.86 -21.42
N LEU A 64 7.08 -2.79 -21.93
CA LEU A 64 6.88 -2.32 -23.31
C LEU A 64 7.36 -3.34 -24.35
N ALA A 65 8.44 -4.08 -24.08
CA ALA A 65 8.90 -5.15 -24.97
C ALA A 65 7.92 -6.33 -25.07
N GLY A 66 7.08 -6.53 -24.05
CA GLY A 66 6.03 -7.56 -24.05
C GLY A 66 4.79 -7.17 -24.87
N VAL A 67 4.58 -5.89 -25.16
CA VAL A 67 3.38 -5.38 -25.86
C VAL A 67 3.11 -6.08 -27.20
N PRO A 68 4.10 -6.24 -28.11
CA PRO A 68 3.86 -6.91 -29.40
C PRO A 68 3.50 -8.40 -29.29
N GLY A 69 3.82 -9.04 -28.15
CA GLY A 69 3.55 -10.46 -27.89
C GLY A 69 2.40 -10.71 -26.92
N ALA A 70 1.63 -9.68 -26.58
CA ALA A 70 0.54 -9.80 -25.62
C ALA A 70 -0.58 -10.71 -26.14
N VAL A 71 -1.12 -11.55 -25.24
CA VAL A 71 -2.17 -12.53 -25.57
C VAL A 71 -3.55 -11.92 -25.78
N SER A 72 -3.74 -10.65 -25.40
CA SER A 72 -4.98 -9.89 -25.58
C SER A 72 -4.70 -8.38 -25.65
N GLU A 73 -5.71 -7.62 -26.08
CA GLU A 73 -5.66 -6.16 -26.10
C GLU A 73 -5.54 -5.57 -24.69
N GLU A 74 -6.25 -6.14 -23.71
CA GLU A 74 -6.15 -5.73 -22.31
C GLU A 74 -4.77 -5.98 -21.72
N ALA A 75 -4.16 -7.13 -22.05
CA ALA A 75 -2.79 -7.44 -21.64
C ALA A 75 -1.78 -6.46 -22.27
N SER A 76 -1.98 -6.12 -23.55
CA SER A 76 -1.19 -5.11 -24.26
C SER A 76 -1.30 -3.72 -23.58
N GLN A 77 -2.54 -3.28 -23.29
CA GLN A 77 -2.79 -2.01 -22.62
C GLN A 77 -2.21 -1.96 -21.21
N LEU A 78 -2.31 -3.07 -20.45
CA LEU A 78 -1.71 -3.16 -19.12
C LEU A 78 -0.18 -3.01 -19.18
N LEU A 79 0.47 -3.71 -20.10
CA LEU A 79 1.92 -3.63 -20.32
C LEU A 79 2.35 -2.20 -20.71
N SER A 80 1.59 -1.55 -21.60
CA SER A 80 1.82 -0.16 -21.98
C SER A 80 1.68 0.79 -20.79
N ASN A 81 0.64 0.63 -19.98
CA ASN A 81 0.41 1.43 -18.78
C ASN A 81 1.53 1.26 -17.75
N VAL A 82 2.02 0.04 -17.53
CA VAL A 82 3.19 -0.21 -16.67
C VAL A 82 4.42 0.52 -17.23
N GLY A 83 4.68 0.42 -18.53
CA GLY A 83 5.74 1.16 -19.20
C GLY A 83 5.70 2.67 -18.90
N HIS A 84 4.58 3.32 -19.20
CA HIS A 84 4.41 4.76 -18.97
C HIS A 84 4.50 5.15 -17.49
N LEU A 85 3.91 4.35 -16.59
CA LEU A 85 3.99 4.60 -15.15
C LEU A 85 5.43 4.57 -14.66
N GLN A 86 6.24 3.61 -15.12
CA GLN A 86 7.64 3.55 -14.70
C GLN A 86 8.50 4.69 -15.26
N CYS A 87 8.16 5.21 -16.44
CA CYS A 87 8.77 6.42 -16.96
C CYS A 87 8.50 7.63 -16.05
N ILE A 88 7.23 7.83 -15.65
CA ILE A 88 6.83 8.89 -14.72
C ILE A 88 7.52 8.72 -13.37
N ASN A 89 7.59 7.48 -12.84
CA ASN A 89 8.29 7.20 -11.60
C ASN A 89 9.78 7.54 -11.70
N ALA A 90 10.45 7.14 -12.79
CA ALA A 90 11.86 7.46 -13.03
C ALA A 90 12.09 8.99 -13.06
N GLN A 91 11.23 9.75 -13.76
CA GLN A 91 11.28 11.22 -13.75
C GLN A 91 11.13 11.78 -12.35
N ALA A 92 10.13 11.32 -11.60
CA ALA A 92 9.89 11.77 -10.23
C ALA A 92 11.09 11.48 -9.33
N ARG A 93 11.73 10.31 -9.46
CA ARG A 93 12.95 9.97 -8.71
C ARG A 93 14.09 10.93 -9.03
N LEU A 94 14.34 11.21 -10.31
CA LEU A 94 15.41 12.15 -10.70
C LEU A 94 15.10 13.58 -10.22
N ALA A 95 13.86 14.03 -10.40
CA ALA A 95 13.41 15.38 -10.01
C ALA A 95 13.53 15.63 -8.50
N MET A 96 13.25 14.63 -7.66
CA MET A 96 13.40 14.73 -6.20
C MET A 96 14.81 15.12 -5.75
N TYR A 97 15.84 14.78 -6.54
CA TYR A 97 17.24 15.08 -6.23
C TYR A 97 17.84 16.15 -7.16
N ALA A 98 17.05 16.64 -8.12
CA ALA A 98 17.39 17.78 -8.97
C ALA A 98 17.04 19.14 -8.31
N ILE A 99 16.52 19.15 -7.08
CA ILE A 99 16.22 20.37 -6.33
C ILE A 99 17.51 21.22 -6.26
N PRO A 100 17.50 22.48 -6.73
CA PRO A 100 18.69 23.31 -6.77
C PRO A 100 19.38 23.41 -5.41
N ALA A 101 20.72 23.44 -5.38
CA ALA A 101 21.54 23.53 -4.17
C ALA A 101 21.18 24.75 -3.30
N GLN A 102 20.59 25.80 -3.89
CA GLN A 102 20.05 26.96 -3.18
C GLN A 102 18.79 26.66 -2.32
N PHE A 103 18.16 25.51 -2.53
CA PHE A 103 17.05 24.96 -1.73
C PHE A 103 17.44 23.69 -0.97
N ALA A 104 18.61 23.11 -1.26
CA ALA A 104 19.22 22.14 -0.38
C ALA A 104 19.70 22.88 0.87
N ALA A 105 19.48 22.30 2.05
CA ALA A 105 20.10 22.83 3.25
C ALA A 105 21.62 22.89 3.05
N PRO A 106 22.29 24.00 3.40
CA PRO A 106 23.72 24.17 3.13
C PRO A 106 24.53 22.99 3.70
N ALA A 107 25.42 22.44 2.86
CA ALA A 107 26.27 21.28 3.17
C ALA A 107 27.22 21.57 4.35
N ASP A 108 27.61 22.84 4.49
CA ASP A 108 28.24 23.39 5.67
C ASP A 108 27.09 23.70 6.62
N GLY A 109 26.72 22.74 7.48
CA GLY A 109 25.52 22.83 8.31
C GLY A 109 25.36 24.24 8.87
N LEU A 110 24.31 24.94 8.41
CA LEU A 110 23.97 26.34 8.70
C LEU A 110 25.12 27.06 9.42
N SER A 111 26.12 27.53 8.66
CA SER A 111 27.15 28.41 9.22
C SER A 111 26.45 29.45 10.09
N GLY A 112 26.86 29.60 11.35
CA GLY A 112 26.12 30.20 12.47
C GLY A 112 25.50 31.59 12.30
N ALA A 113 25.52 32.21 11.13
CA ALA A 113 24.85 33.48 10.85
C ALA A 113 23.31 33.44 10.96
N ALA A 114 22.66 32.29 10.76
CA ALA A 114 21.22 32.13 11.05
C ALA A 114 20.96 31.93 12.56
N LEU A 115 21.88 31.22 13.23
CA LEU A 115 21.94 31.09 14.68
C LEU A 115 22.32 32.39 15.39
N ASP A 116 22.80 33.42 14.67
CA ASP A 116 23.09 34.75 15.24
C ASP A 116 21.88 35.70 15.16
N ASN A 117 20.72 35.25 14.65
CA ASN A 117 19.49 36.04 14.70
C ASN A 117 18.82 35.90 16.08
N PRO A 118 18.89 36.94 16.94
CA PRO A 118 18.45 36.82 18.33
C PRO A 118 16.94 36.54 18.46
N ALA A 119 16.14 36.91 17.46
CA ALA A 119 14.68 36.75 17.49
C ALA A 119 14.22 35.30 17.25
N VAL A 120 14.95 34.54 16.41
CA VAL A 120 14.65 33.10 16.19
C VAL A 120 15.16 32.28 17.37
N LEU A 121 16.31 32.67 17.92
CA LEU A 121 16.81 32.11 19.16
C LEU A 121 15.91 32.44 20.36
N GLU A 122 15.31 33.63 20.47
CA GLU A 122 14.36 33.96 21.54
C GLU A 122 13.08 33.12 21.46
N ASP A 123 12.55 32.85 20.26
CA ASP A 123 11.32 32.06 20.09
C ASP A 123 11.57 30.56 20.40
N ILE A 124 12.70 30.01 19.93
CA ILE A 124 13.12 28.62 20.23
C ILE A 124 13.61 28.49 21.69
N ALA A 125 14.32 29.48 22.24
CA ALA A 125 14.74 29.49 23.65
C ALA A 125 13.59 29.82 24.62
N SER A 126 12.47 30.35 24.11
CA SER A 126 11.21 30.47 24.87
C SER A 126 10.36 29.20 24.81
N SER A 127 10.69 28.24 23.95
CA SER A 127 10.05 26.92 23.93
C SER A 127 10.45 26.16 25.20
N ASP A 128 9.48 25.57 25.88
CA ASP A 128 9.72 24.88 27.14
C ASP A 128 10.63 23.66 26.88
N PRO A 129 11.74 23.44 27.62
CA PRO A 129 12.52 22.20 27.55
C PRO A 129 11.66 20.92 27.67
N ALA A 130 10.50 21.01 28.32
CA ALA A 130 9.49 19.95 28.36
C ALA A 130 8.89 19.59 26.99
N ASP A 131 8.82 20.53 26.05
CA ASP A 131 8.31 20.31 24.69
C ASP A 131 9.27 19.44 23.88
N PHE A 132 10.57 19.70 23.93
CA PHE A 132 11.57 18.88 23.24
C PHE A 132 11.68 17.47 23.81
N GLU A 133 11.60 17.32 25.14
CA GLU A 133 11.53 16.00 25.77
C GLU A 133 10.27 15.24 25.33
N THR A 134 9.15 15.94 25.19
CA THR A 134 7.91 15.36 24.66
C THR A 134 8.09 14.90 23.21
N LEU A 135 8.75 15.68 22.35
CA LEU A 135 9.04 15.27 20.96
C LEU A 135 9.99 14.05 20.88
N ARG A 136 10.99 13.99 21.76
CA ARG A 136 11.88 12.80 21.88
C ARG A 136 11.09 11.57 22.28
N ASN A 137 10.26 11.69 23.30
CA ASN A 137 9.39 10.62 23.78
C ASN A 137 8.45 10.13 22.65
N ILE A 138 7.75 11.07 21.99
CA ILE A 138 6.90 10.76 20.83
C ILE A 138 7.68 9.97 19.78
N SER A 139 8.90 10.38 19.45
CA SER A 139 9.71 9.73 18.42
C SER A 139 10.11 8.31 18.80
N ALA A 140 10.56 8.10 20.04
CA ALA A 140 11.00 6.79 20.50
C ALA A 140 9.83 5.78 20.55
N TYR A 141 8.70 6.16 21.16
CA TYR A 141 7.58 5.23 21.34
C TYR A 141 6.80 5.00 20.05
N HIS A 142 6.57 6.04 19.23
CA HIS A 142 5.88 5.83 17.96
C HIS A 142 6.73 5.08 16.94
N ARG A 143 8.06 5.08 17.06
CA ARG A 143 8.92 4.23 16.25
C ARG A 143 8.62 2.75 16.49
N GLU A 144 8.61 2.32 17.75
CA GLU A 144 8.30 0.93 18.09
C GLU A 144 6.86 0.58 17.71
N HIS A 145 5.93 1.51 17.89
CA HIS A 145 4.54 1.31 17.48
C HIS A 145 4.39 1.18 15.96
N ALA A 146 5.14 1.96 15.17
CA ALA A 146 5.15 1.86 13.72
C ALA A 146 5.71 0.52 13.23
N ARG A 147 6.72 -0.06 13.90
CA ARG A 147 7.23 -1.41 13.59
C ARG A 147 6.16 -2.48 13.81
N PHE A 148 5.48 -2.42 14.95
CA PHE A 148 4.37 -3.33 15.22
C PHE A 148 3.30 -3.20 14.14
N HIS A 149 2.86 -1.97 13.84
CA HIS A 149 1.82 -1.74 12.85
C HIS A 149 2.24 -2.11 11.43
N ALA A 150 3.52 -1.98 11.07
CA ALA A 150 4.01 -2.43 9.78
C ALA A 150 3.71 -3.93 9.56
N HIS A 151 4.01 -4.76 10.56
CA HIS A 151 3.76 -6.20 10.47
C HIS A 151 2.26 -6.51 10.54
N TYR A 152 1.55 -5.92 11.50
CA TYR A 152 0.10 -6.11 11.67
C TYR A 152 -0.67 -5.86 10.36
N TRP A 153 -0.39 -4.75 9.67
CA TRP A 153 -1.10 -4.39 8.44
C TRP A 153 -0.72 -5.25 7.24
N MET A 154 0.52 -5.73 7.16
CA MET A 154 0.94 -6.68 6.14
C MET A 154 0.28 -8.04 6.33
N GLU A 155 0.26 -8.56 7.57
CA GLU A 155 -0.41 -9.81 7.92
C GLU A 155 -1.91 -9.73 7.63
N ARG A 156 -2.55 -8.63 8.04
CA ARG A 156 -3.96 -8.36 7.73
C ARG A 156 -4.23 -8.33 6.22
N GLY A 157 -3.35 -7.70 5.44
CA GLY A 157 -3.47 -7.68 3.98
C GLY A 157 -3.43 -9.11 3.40
N ALA A 158 -2.50 -9.94 3.88
CA ALA A 158 -2.41 -11.33 3.46
C ALA A 158 -3.65 -12.15 3.86
N GLU A 159 -4.21 -11.92 5.05
CA GLU A 159 -5.48 -12.55 5.47
C GLU A 159 -6.64 -12.18 4.54
N LEU A 160 -6.85 -10.89 4.29
CA LEU A 160 -7.92 -10.42 3.41
C LEU A 160 -7.78 -10.97 1.98
N ALA A 161 -6.54 -11.04 1.45
CA ALA A 161 -6.27 -11.61 0.13
C ALA A 161 -6.60 -13.12 0.06
N ARG A 162 -6.37 -13.86 1.16
CA ARG A 162 -6.77 -15.27 1.25
C ARG A 162 -8.29 -15.39 1.24
N GLU A 163 -9.00 -14.62 2.05
CA GLU A 163 -10.48 -14.65 2.06
C GLU A 163 -11.08 -14.24 0.71
N ALA A 164 -10.50 -13.23 0.05
CA ALA A 164 -10.88 -12.82 -1.30
C ALA A 164 -10.71 -13.96 -2.31
N SER A 165 -9.59 -14.69 -2.25
CA SER A 165 -9.32 -15.82 -3.15
C SER A 165 -10.34 -16.95 -2.97
N LYS A 166 -10.73 -17.27 -1.73
CA LYS A 166 -11.75 -18.30 -1.43
C LYS A 166 -13.08 -17.97 -2.12
N ILE A 167 -13.59 -16.76 -1.91
CA ILE A 167 -14.91 -16.39 -2.43
C ILE A 167 -14.90 -16.15 -3.94
N LYS A 168 -13.80 -15.66 -4.52
CA LYS A 168 -13.64 -15.59 -5.99
C LYS A 168 -13.65 -16.98 -6.61
N LEU A 169 -12.95 -17.94 -6.02
CA LEU A 169 -12.89 -19.30 -6.53
C LEU A 169 -14.29 -19.95 -6.57
N ILE A 170 -15.07 -19.79 -5.51
CA ILE A 170 -16.47 -20.25 -5.47
C ILE A 170 -17.30 -19.49 -6.51
N GLY A 171 -17.13 -18.16 -6.60
CA GLY A 171 -17.83 -17.32 -7.56
C GLY A 171 -17.57 -17.74 -9.01
N ASP A 172 -16.30 -17.94 -9.38
CA ASP A 172 -15.89 -18.39 -10.71
C ASP A 172 -16.42 -19.80 -11.02
N HIS A 173 -16.41 -20.71 -10.04
CA HIS A 173 -17.01 -22.04 -10.19
C HIS A 173 -18.50 -21.97 -10.52
N TRP A 174 -19.25 -21.12 -9.82
CA TRP A 174 -20.69 -20.92 -10.08
C TRP A 174 -20.96 -20.22 -11.41
N ILE A 175 -20.13 -19.25 -11.80
CA ILE A 175 -20.22 -18.60 -13.12
C ILE A 175 -19.98 -19.61 -14.24
N ALA A 176 -19.09 -20.58 -14.04
CA ALA A 176 -18.82 -21.66 -14.98
C ALA A 176 -19.93 -22.74 -15.03
N GLY A 177 -21.00 -22.60 -14.24
CA GLY A 177 -22.12 -23.53 -14.19
C GLY A 177 -22.01 -24.62 -13.11
N GLY A 178 -21.00 -24.55 -12.25
CA GLY A 178 -20.79 -25.49 -11.15
C GLY A 178 -20.26 -26.86 -11.59
N GLY A 179 -20.28 -27.80 -10.66
CA GLY A 179 -19.96 -29.21 -10.87
C GLY A 179 -21.17 -30.03 -11.34
N PRO A 180 -21.05 -31.37 -11.39
CA PRO A 180 -22.17 -32.24 -11.73
C PRO A 180 -23.31 -32.07 -10.72
N LYS A 181 -24.55 -31.93 -11.24
CA LYS A 181 -25.76 -31.81 -10.41
C LYS A 181 -25.95 -33.07 -9.55
N PRO A 182 -26.49 -32.91 -8.33
CA PRO A 182 -26.80 -34.05 -7.47
C PRO A 182 -27.82 -34.99 -8.11
N ASP A 183 -27.78 -36.26 -7.71
CA ASP A 183 -28.73 -37.27 -8.15
C ASP A 183 -30.14 -36.94 -7.61
N THR A 184 -31.09 -36.73 -8.52
CA THR A 184 -32.45 -36.27 -8.20
C THR A 184 -33.33 -37.33 -7.54
N GLY A 185 -32.82 -38.56 -7.36
CA GLY A 185 -33.56 -39.68 -6.76
C GLY A 185 -33.61 -39.69 -5.23
N LEU A 186 -32.83 -38.84 -4.55
CA LEU A 186 -32.74 -38.81 -3.09
C LEU A 186 -33.51 -37.62 -2.49
N ASP A 187 -34.22 -37.88 -1.39
CA ASP A 187 -34.86 -36.84 -0.58
C ASP A 187 -33.87 -36.31 0.47
N TYR A 188 -33.32 -35.13 0.22
CA TYR A 188 -32.38 -34.46 1.14
C TYR A 188 -33.04 -33.79 2.34
N THR A 189 -34.37 -33.86 2.47
CA THR A 189 -35.06 -33.50 3.72
C THR A 189 -34.93 -34.60 4.78
N ASP A 190 -34.57 -35.82 4.40
CA ASP A 190 -34.25 -36.92 5.31
C ASP A 190 -32.91 -36.67 6.02
N ILE A 191 -32.92 -36.72 7.35
CA ILE A 191 -31.75 -36.50 8.21
C ILE A 191 -30.56 -37.40 7.86
N ARG A 192 -30.80 -38.59 7.31
CA ARG A 192 -29.74 -39.54 6.90
C ARG A 192 -28.91 -39.01 5.73
N PHE A 193 -29.50 -38.13 4.91
CA PHE A 193 -28.88 -37.62 3.68
C PHE A 193 -28.62 -36.11 3.69
N ARG A 194 -29.11 -35.38 4.72
CA ARG A 194 -28.95 -33.93 4.88
C ARG A 194 -27.49 -33.44 5.04
N ALA A 195 -26.55 -34.34 5.29
CA ALA A 195 -25.12 -34.03 5.32
C ALA A 195 -24.39 -34.40 4.02
N ALA A 196 -25.11 -34.75 2.96
CA ALA A 196 -24.50 -34.97 1.65
C ALA A 196 -23.94 -33.67 1.09
N PRO A 197 -22.71 -33.64 0.54
CA PRO A 197 -22.15 -32.43 -0.06
C PRO A 197 -22.82 -32.12 -1.40
N CYS A 198 -23.03 -30.83 -1.68
CA CYS A 198 -23.50 -30.35 -2.98
C CYS A 198 -22.39 -30.51 -4.03
N THR A 199 -22.48 -31.50 -4.91
CA THR A 199 -21.44 -31.78 -5.92
C THR A 199 -21.32 -30.70 -6.99
N ASP A 200 -22.39 -29.94 -7.21
CA ASP A 200 -22.45 -28.81 -8.14
C ASP A 200 -21.94 -27.51 -7.53
N LEU A 201 -22.25 -27.24 -6.26
CA LEU A 201 -21.89 -25.96 -5.62
C LEU A 201 -20.48 -25.93 -5.05
N ASN A 202 -19.92 -27.09 -4.68
CA ASN A 202 -18.61 -27.17 -4.04
C ASN A 202 -17.48 -27.27 -5.07
N VAL A 203 -16.36 -26.59 -4.78
CA VAL A 203 -15.11 -26.71 -5.54
C VAL A 203 -14.28 -27.85 -4.96
N PHE A 204 -14.58 -29.11 -5.34
CA PHE A 204 -14.06 -30.31 -4.67
C PHE A 204 -12.54 -30.28 -4.41
N GLN A 205 -11.73 -29.94 -5.41
CA GLN A 205 -10.27 -29.93 -5.25
C GLN A 205 -9.77 -28.86 -4.26
N ALA A 206 -10.56 -27.82 -4.01
CA ALA A 206 -10.18 -26.67 -3.18
C ALA A 206 -10.86 -26.64 -1.82
N ILE A 207 -11.77 -27.57 -1.49
CA ILE A 207 -12.47 -27.60 -0.18
C ILE A 207 -11.46 -27.55 0.98
N HIS A 208 -10.34 -28.27 0.86
CA HIS A 208 -9.30 -28.30 1.89
C HIS A 208 -8.60 -26.95 2.11
N ASP A 209 -8.54 -26.10 1.08
CA ASP A 209 -7.90 -24.78 1.13
C ASP A 209 -8.88 -23.67 1.53
N ILE A 210 -10.13 -23.77 1.05
CA ILE A 210 -11.15 -22.73 1.26
C ILE A 210 -12.00 -22.97 2.50
N GLY A 211 -12.13 -24.21 2.95
CA GLY A 211 -12.87 -24.61 4.16
C GLY A 211 -14.40 -24.44 4.08
N ILE A 212 -14.94 -23.92 2.97
CA ILE A 212 -16.39 -23.70 2.79
C ILE A 212 -17.01 -24.95 2.16
N LEU A 213 -18.07 -25.48 2.79
CA LEU A 213 -18.76 -26.69 2.35
C LEU A 213 -20.28 -26.49 2.30
N PHE A 214 -20.85 -26.57 1.10
CA PHE A 214 -22.31 -26.59 0.88
C PHE A 214 -22.84 -28.02 1.06
N LEU A 215 -23.88 -28.18 1.87
CA LEU A 215 -24.54 -29.45 2.16
C LEU A 215 -25.98 -29.44 1.65
N GLU A 216 -26.45 -30.56 1.12
CA GLU A 216 -27.81 -30.72 0.60
C GLU A 216 -28.85 -30.58 1.72
N GLY A 217 -29.92 -29.82 1.47
CA GLY A 217 -30.98 -29.60 2.49
C GLY A 217 -30.53 -28.77 3.70
N ALA A 218 -29.34 -28.16 3.65
CA ALA A 218 -28.88 -27.18 4.63
C ALA A 218 -29.19 -25.73 4.19
N GLY A 219 -28.99 -24.78 5.10
CA GLY A 219 -29.03 -23.34 4.79
C GLY A 219 -27.67 -22.82 4.35
N GLU A 220 -27.40 -21.54 4.63
CA GLU A 220 -26.07 -20.95 4.45
C GLU A 220 -24.98 -21.76 5.19
N PRO A 221 -23.82 -22.03 4.57
CA PRO A 221 -22.69 -22.64 5.25
C PRO A 221 -22.22 -21.80 6.46
N PRO A 222 -21.98 -22.39 7.64
CA PRO A 222 -21.54 -21.65 8.83
C PRO A 222 -20.29 -20.79 8.60
N GLU A 223 -19.37 -21.25 7.73
CA GLU A 223 -18.13 -20.56 7.40
C GLU A 223 -18.38 -19.21 6.70
N ILE A 224 -19.44 -19.12 5.89
CA ILE A 224 -19.86 -17.86 5.27
C ILE A 224 -20.39 -16.89 6.33
N GLY A 225 -21.19 -17.38 7.27
CA GLY A 225 -21.68 -16.58 8.38
C GLY A 225 -20.55 -16.02 9.26
N ILE A 226 -19.56 -16.86 9.59
CA ILE A 226 -18.35 -16.46 10.34
C ILE A 226 -17.57 -15.39 9.56
N LEU A 227 -17.39 -15.58 8.25
CA LEU A 227 -16.71 -14.60 7.40
C LEU A 227 -17.46 -13.27 7.38
N LYS A 228 -18.79 -13.28 7.19
CA LYS A 228 -19.63 -12.07 7.21
C LYS A 228 -19.48 -11.29 8.52
N THR A 229 -19.58 -11.98 9.66
CA THR A 229 -19.40 -11.35 10.98
C THR A 229 -18.02 -10.72 11.11
N ARG A 230 -16.96 -11.48 10.79
CA ARG A 230 -15.58 -10.97 10.85
C ARG A 230 -15.37 -9.74 9.96
N LEU A 231 -15.90 -9.75 8.74
CA LEU A 231 -15.78 -8.61 7.83
C LEU A 231 -16.54 -7.37 8.34
N GLY A 232 -17.70 -7.57 8.97
CA GLY A 232 -18.47 -6.49 9.61
C GLY A 232 -17.73 -5.85 10.79
N ASP A 233 -17.17 -6.68 11.67
CA ASP A 233 -16.38 -6.22 12.82
C ASP A 233 -15.14 -5.43 12.33
N LEU A 234 -14.41 -5.99 11.37
CA LEU A 234 -13.23 -5.36 10.78
C LEU A 234 -13.57 -4.04 10.07
N SER A 235 -14.69 -3.97 9.35
CA SER A 235 -15.12 -2.76 8.67
C SER A 235 -15.26 -1.59 9.65
N THR A 236 -15.96 -1.83 10.75
CA THR A 236 -16.22 -0.83 11.79
C THR A 236 -14.92 -0.41 12.47
N GLU A 237 -14.15 -1.39 12.97
CA GLU A 237 -12.88 -1.16 13.67
C GLU A 237 -11.90 -0.36 12.82
N ILE A 238 -11.64 -0.80 11.60
CA ILE A 238 -10.67 -0.17 10.70
C ILE A 238 -11.13 1.23 10.32
N GLY A 239 -12.41 1.41 10.00
CA GLY A 239 -12.96 2.69 9.61
C GLY A 239 -12.90 3.73 10.74
N GLU A 240 -13.19 3.32 11.97
CA GLU A 240 -13.09 4.17 13.17
C GLU A 240 -11.64 4.53 13.49
N ASN A 241 -10.74 3.55 13.49
CA ASN A 241 -9.32 3.77 13.72
C ASN A 241 -8.72 4.73 12.67
N GLY A 242 -9.16 4.62 11.40
CA GLY A 242 -8.73 5.52 10.33
C GLY A 242 -9.16 6.97 10.57
N ARG A 243 -10.42 7.18 10.99
CA ARG A 243 -10.92 8.54 11.34
C ARG A 243 -10.17 9.11 12.54
N PHE A 244 -9.97 8.30 13.57
CA PHE A 244 -9.20 8.70 14.74
C PHE A 244 -7.77 9.10 14.37
N LEU A 245 -7.05 8.27 13.60
CA LEU A 245 -5.69 8.55 13.18
C LEU A 245 -5.59 9.81 12.32
N ALA A 246 -6.56 10.05 11.41
CA ALA A 246 -6.59 11.26 10.60
C ALA A 246 -6.69 12.53 11.47
N THR A 247 -7.56 12.51 12.49
CA THR A 247 -7.65 13.60 13.48
C THR A 247 -6.33 13.80 14.22
N MET A 248 -5.69 12.70 14.68
CA MET A 248 -4.41 12.78 15.35
C MET A 248 -3.30 13.33 14.46
N MET A 249 -3.32 13.07 13.15
CA MET A 249 -2.36 13.64 12.20
C MET A 249 -2.60 15.12 11.93
N GLY A 250 -3.86 15.57 11.97
CA GLY A 250 -4.20 16.99 11.97
C GLY A 250 -3.57 17.73 13.16
N GLY A 251 -3.73 17.21 14.38
CA GLY A 251 -3.08 17.79 15.56
C GLY A 251 -1.56 17.62 15.57
N ALA A 252 -1.04 16.55 14.99
CA ALA A 252 0.41 16.37 14.82
C ALA A 252 0.99 17.45 13.89
N TRP A 253 0.30 17.84 12.82
CA TRP A 253 0.78 18.91 11.93
C TRP A 253 1.03 20.21 12.69
N GLU A 254 0.07 20.64 13.52
CA GLU A 254 0.21 21.86 14.33
C GLU A 254 1.45 21.80 15.22
N ARG A 255 1.63 20.68 15.95
CA ARG A 255 2.81 20.48 16.80
C ARG A 255 4.11 20.48 16.00
N GLU A 256 4.21 19.71 14.92
CA GLU A 256 5.48 19.59 14.18
C GLU A 256 5.78 20.83 13.33
N SER A 257 4.81 21.71 13.08
CA SER A 257 5.00 22.95 12.32
C SER A 257 5.93 23.95 13.02
N MET A 258 6.08 23.89 14.34
CA MET A 258 7.07 24.71 15.07
C MET A 258 8.51 24.42 14.62
N MET A 259 8.76 23.22 14.10
CA MET A 259 10.07 22.80 13.60
C MET A 259 10.37 23.38 12.20
N LEU A 260 9.47 24.15 11.60
CA LEU A 260 9.70 24.81 10.30
C LEU A 260 10.59 26.07 10.42
N ALA A 261 11.03 26.43 11.62
CA ALA A 261 12.07 27.43 11.80
C ALA A 261 13.32 27.05 10.96
N PRO A 262 14.04 28.03 10.37
CA PRO A 262 15.17 27.77 9.47
C PRO A 262 16.20 26.78 10.01
N ASP A 263 16.45 26.80 11.32
CA ASP A 263 17.46 25.95 11.96
C ASP A 263 16.96 24.54 12.34
N LEU A 264 15.65 24.32 12.28
CA LEU A 264 14.98 23.07 12.65
C LEU A 264 14.40 22.34 11.43
N ILE A 265 14.31 23.00 10.27
CA ILE A 265 13.63 22.48 9.08
C ILE A 265 14.19 21.16 8.55
N ILE A 266 15.51 20.94 8.71
CA ILE A 266 16.17 19.68 8.33
C ILE A 266 15.66 18.51 9.18
N ALA A 267 15.36 18.77 10.45
CA ALA A 267 14.80 17.80 11.38
C ALA A 267 13.29 17.63 11.20
N ALA A 268 12.59 18.73 10.87
CA ALA A 268 11.17 18.70 10.58
C ALA A 268 10.84 17.76 9.41
N TRP A 269 11.68 17.74 8.38
CA TRP A 269 11.37 17.02 7.14
C TRP A 269 11.09 15.51 7.33
N PRO A 270 11.97 14.70 7.94
CA PRO A 270 11.66 13.29 8.25
C PRO A 270 10.36 13.13 9.04
N ARG A 271 10.08 14.04 9.98
CA ARG A 271 8.90 13.97 10.83
C ARG A 271 7.61 14.33 10.08
N LEU A 272 7.64 15.35 9.22
CA LEU A 272 6.52 15.73 8.36
C LEU A 272 6.19 14.64 7.34
N GLN A 273 7.19 13.91 6.85
CA GLN A 273 6.97 12.73 6.03
C GLN A 273 6.22 11.62 6.79
N VAL A 274 6.50 11.44 8.08
CA VAL A 274 5.74 10.51 8.94
C VAL A 274 4.30 11.00 9.13
N VAL A 275 4.08 12.31 9.34
CA VAL A 275 2.71 12.86 9.42
C VAL A 275 1.95 12.58 8.12
N ALA A 276 2.57 12.87 6.97
CA ALA A 276 1.97 12.65 5.66
C ALA A 276 1.67 11.17 5.38
N SER A 277 2.62 10.26 5.67
CA SER A 277 2.43 8.82 5.46
C SER A 277 1.32 8.27 6.36
N ASN A 278 1.29 8.66 7.64
CA ASN A 278 0.22 8.28 8.57
C ASN A 278 -1.14 8.83 8.14
N TRP A 279 -1.21 10.06 7.62
CA TRP A 279 -2.46 10.64 7.13
C TRP A 279 -2.98 9.87 5.91
N ARG A 280 -2.08 9.51 4.98
CA ARG A 280 -2.41 8.65 3.84
C ARG A 280 -2.93 7.29 4.30
N SER A 281 -2.24 6.65 5.24
CA SER A 281 -2.68 5.37 5.84
C SER A 281 -4.03 5.49 6.53
N ALA A 282 -4.27 6.57 7.28
CA ALA A 282 -5.54 6.83 7.95
C ALA A 282 -6.71 6.89 6.96
N LEU A 283 -6.55 7.63 5.86
CA LEU A 283 -7.56 7.70 4.80
C LEU A 283 -7.71 6.37 4.06
N GLY A 284 -6.61 5.64 3.85
CA GLY A 284 -6.63 4.27 3.33
C GLY A 284 -7.48 3.34 4.19
N MET A 285 -7.33 3.39 5.52
CA MET A 285 -8.17 2.64 6.45
C MET A 285 -9.65 2.99 6.34
N VAL A 286 -10.00 4.28 6.19
CA VAL A 286 -11.41 4.68 5.96
C VAL A 286 -11.97 4.09 4.67
N VAL A 287 -11.18 4.08 3.59
CA VAL A 287 -11.58 3.46 2.32
C VAL A 287 -11.71 1.95 2.48
N MET A 288 -10.78 1.31 3.19
CA MET A 288 -10.82 -0.12 3.50
C MET A 288 -12.10 -0.49 4.24
N GLY A 289 -12.49 0.24 5.30
CA GLY A 289 -13.77 0.01 5.98
C GLY A 289 -14.96 0.08 5.01
N ARG A 290 -15.04 1.13 4.19
CA ARG A 290 -16.13 1.26 3.18
C ARG A 290 -16.15 0.12 2.15
N LEU A 291 -14.97 -0.36 1.75
CA LEU A 291 -14.88 -1.52 0.86
C LEU A 291 -15.42 -2.77 1.55
N LEU A 292 -15.06 -3.01 2.81
CA LEU A 292 -15.54 -4.14 3.60
C LEU A 292 -17.06 -4.08 3.82
N ASP A 293 -17.63 -2.90 4.10
CA ASP A 293 -19.10 -2.69 4.12
C ASP A 293 -19.73 -3.07 2.77
N GLY A 294 -19.13 -2.64 1.67
CA GLY A 294 -19.58 -2.96 0.32
C GLY A 294 -19.46 -4.44 -0.04
N VAL A 295 -18.45 -5.14 0.51
CA VAL A 295 -18.31 -6.60 0.40
C VAL A 295 -19.44 -7.28 1.17
N LEU A 296 -19.66 -6.89 2.43
CA LEU A 296 -20.70 -7.45 3.28
C LEU A 296 -22.10 -7.24 2.69
N ALA A 297 -22.40 -6.05 2.17
CA ALA A 297 -23.67 -5.76 1.51
C ALA A 297 -23.91 -6.68 0.30
N ARG A 298 -22.88 -6.90 -0.53
CA ARG A 298 -22.96 -7.83 -1.67
C ARG A 298 -23.16 -9.27 -1.21
N MET A 299 -22.41 -9.73 -0.21
CA MET A 299 -22.59 -11.07 0.35
C MET A 299 -23.98 -11.25 0.98
N ASN A 300 -24.53 -10.23 1.65
CA ASN A 300 -25.87 -10.29 2.23
C ASN A 300 -26.99 -10.25 1.18
N SER A 301 -26.69 -9.82 -0.04
CA SER A 301 -27.64 -9.90 -1.17
C SER A 301 -27.74 -11.30 -1.78
N ILE A 302 -26.88 -12.24 -1.37
CA ILE A 302 -26.89 -13.62 -1.83
C ILE A 302 -27.54 -14.47 -0.73
N ASP A 303 -28.60 -15.18 -1.08
CA ASP A 303 -29.08 -16.30 -0.28
C ASP A 303 -28.19 -17.51 -0.58
N PHE A 304 -27.36 -17.88 0.40
CA PHE A 304 -26.40 -18.97 0.29
C PHE A 304 -27.02 -20.36 0.54
N ALA A 305 -28.34 -20.47 0.76
CA ALA A 305 -28.98 -21.77 0.75
C ALA A 305 -28.80 -22.43 -0.64
N PRO A 306 -28.43 -23.73 -0.72
CA PRO A 306 -28.15 -24.41 -1.98
C PRO A 306 -29.26 -24.27 -3.04
N ALA A 307 -30.52 -24.36 -2.61
CA ALA A 307 -31.67 -24.20 -3.50
C ALA A 307 -31.75 -22.79 -4.12
N ALA A 308 -31.44 -21.75 -3.33
CA ALA A 308 -31.45 -20.37 -3.79
C ALA A 308 -30.26 -20.08 -4.72
N VAL A 309 -29.06 -20.57 -4.37
CA VAL A 309 -27.88 -20.47 -5.26
C VAL A 309 -28.17 -21.16 -6.59
N ARG A 310 -28.75 -22.36 -6.60
CA ARG A 310 -29.10 -23.07 -7.85
C ARG A 310 -30.13 -22.32 -8.70
N ALA A 311 -31.01 -21.54 -8.10
CA ALA A 311 -32.03 -20.76 -8.82
C ALA A 311 -31.41 -19.61 -9.63
N ASP A 312 -30.29 -19.04 -9.21
CA ASP A 312 -29.53 -17.98 -9.90
C ASP A 312 -28.02 -18.17 -9.70
N MET A 313 -27.48 -19.30 -10.18
CA MET A 313 -26.09 -19.68 -9.87
C MET A 313 -25.09 -18.70 -10.49
N GLY A 314 -25.27 -18.35 -11.76
CA GLY A 314 -24.39 -17.40 -12.45
C GLY A 314 -24.45 -15.99 -11.85
N GLY A 315 -25.65 -15.53 -11.45
CA GLY A 315 -25.81 -14.24 -10.81
C GLY A 315 -25.22 -14.21 -9.39
N ALA A 316 -25.46 -15.26 -8.59
CA ALA A 316 -24.83 -15.42 -7.28
C ALA A 316 -23.30 -15.46 -7.39
N GLY A 317 -22.78 -16.21 -8.36
CA GLY A 317 -21.34 -16.31 -8.63
C GLY A 317 -20.72 -14.97 -9.02
N THR A 318 -21.40 -14.21 -9.88
CA THR A 318 -20.97 -12.85 -10.28
C THR A 318 -20.89 -11.92 -9.07
N ARG A 319 -21.95 -11.85 -8.26
CA ARG A 319 -21.98 -11.02 -7.05
C ARG A 319 -20.90 -11.42 -6.04
N LEU A 320 -20.66 -12.71 -5.87
CA LEU A 320 -19.63 -13.22 -4.96
C LEU A 320 -18.21 -12.90 -5.44
N ARG A 321 -17.97 -13.03 -6.75
CA ARG A 321 -16.68 -12.67 -7.35
C ARG A 321 -16.41 -11.17 -7.27
N ASP A 322 -17.43 -10.33 -7.51
CA ASP A 322 -17.31 -8.88 -7.39
C ASP A 322 -17.01 -8.47 -5.93
N ALA A 323 -17.63 -9.13 -4.96
CA ALA A 323 -17.30 -8.98 -3.55
C ALA A 323 -15.82 -9.37 -3.29
N GLY A 324 -15.36 -10.47 -3.88
CA GLY A 324 -13.95 -10.88 -3.84
C GLY A 324 -12.98 -9.84 -4.40
N TRP A 325 -13.32 -9.18 -5.51
CA TRP A 325 -12.48 -8.10 -6.05
C TRP A 325 -12.40 -6.88 -5.14
N ALA A 326 -13.52 -6.47 -4.52
CA ALA A 326 -13.51 -5.39 -3.54
C ALA A 326 -12.69 -5.75 -2.29
N LEU A 327 -12.72 -7.03 -1.85
CA LEU A 327 -11.91 -7.52 -0.74
C LEU A 327 -10.40 -7.55 -1.08
N ASP A 328 -10.03 -7.87 -2.32
CA ASP A 328 -8.66 -7.74 -2.83
C ASP A 328 -8.17 -6.29 -2.81
N MET A 329 -9.03 -5.32 -3.14
CA MET A 329 -8.67 -3.90 -3.05
C MET A 329 -8.39 -3.49 -1.60
N ALA A 330 -9.22 -3.94 -0.65
CA ALA A 330 -8.99 -3.73 0.78
C ALA A 330 -7.66 -4.38 1.24
N ALA A 331 -7.37 -5.61 0.79
CA ALA A 331 -6.10 -6.29 1.07
C ALA A 331 -4.87 -5.50 0.61
N LYS A 332 -4.92 -4.93 -0.61
CA LYS A 332 -3.84 -4.09 -1.16
C LYS A 332 -3.63 -2.82 -0.34
N ILE A 333 -4.72 -2.12 0.02
CA ILE A 333 -4.64 -0.92 0.87
C ILE A 333 -4.04 -1.25 2.25
N SER A 334 -4.39 -2.39 2.82
CA SER A 334 -3.78 -2.87 4.08
C SER A 334 -2.27 -3.08 3.92
N ALA A 335 -1.84 -3.77 2.86
CA ALA A 335 -0.40 -3.99 2.61
C ALA A 335 0.36 -2.69 2.37
N GLU A 336 -0.20 -1.74 1.59
CA GLU A 336 0.36 -0.40 1.40
C GLU A 336 0.49 0.36 2.72
N THR A 337 -0.55 0.28 3.57
CA THR A 337 -0.53 0.87 4.92
C THR A 337 0.63 0.32 5.75
N GLY A 338 0.84 -0.99 5.75
CA GLY A 338 1.97 -1.63 6.42
C GLY A 338 3.32 -1.17 5.87
N SER A 339 3.45 -1.01 4.55
CA SER A 339 4.66 -0.49 3.91
C SER A 339 4.96 0.95 4.33
N PHE A 340 3.95 1.82 4.38
CA PHE A 340 4.12 3.19 4.86
C PHE A 340 4.54 3.25 6.34
N MET A 341 4.02 2.35 7.17
CA MET A 341 4.44 2.25 8.58
C MET A 341 5.89 1.78 8.71
N ALA A 342 6.32 0.81 7.89
CA ALA A 342 7.70 0.34 7.88
C ALA A 342 8.68 1.46 7.51
N ASP A 343 8.33 2.28 6.52
CA ASP A 343 9.17 3.39 6.06
C ASP A 343 9.28 4.53 7.10
N ASN A 344 8.42 4.55 8.13
CA ASN A 344 8.51 5.53 9.21
C ASN A 344 9.63 5.22 10.22
N ASP A 345 10.17 3.99 10.27
CA ASP A 345 11.18 3.62 11.29
C ASP A 345 12.43 4.50 11.24
N TRP A 346 13.07 4.60 10.08
CA TRP A 346 14.29 5.36 9.91
C TRP A 346 14.04 6.87 10.06
N ARG A 347 12.83 7.33 9.72
CA ARG A 347 12.43 8.74 9.87
C ARG A 347 12.32 9.14 11.33
N TYR A 348 11.68 8.31 12.15
CA TYR A 348 11.65 8.51 13.60
C TYR A 348 13.05 8.43 14.20
N ALA A 349 13.88 7.48 13.77
CA ALA A 349 15.26 7.36 14.24
C ALA A 349 16.07 8.63 13.95
N ARG A 350 15.98 9.16 12.73
CA ARG A 350 16.67 10.38 12.32
C ARG A 350 16.17 11.61 13.08
N TYR A 351 14.86 11.70 13.30
CA TYR A 351 14.28 12.81 14.05
C TYR A 351 14.72 12.78 15.52
N ALA A 352 14.68 11.60 16.16
CA ALA A 352 15.16 11.43 17.53
C ALA A 352 16.64 11.77 17.69
N ALA A 353 17.50 11.30 16.76
CA ALA A 353 18.93 11.61 16.79
C ALA A 353 19.19 13.13 16.74
N PHE A 354 18.49 13.85 15.86
CA PHE A 354 18.61 15.31 15.78
C PHE A 354 18.22 15.99 17.11
N LEU A 355 17.10 15.58 17.71
CA LEU A 355 16.63 16.15 18.97
C LEU A 355 17.61 15.89 20.12
N SER A 356 18.29 14.74 20.13
CA SER A 356 19.30 14.41 21.14
C SER A 356 20.62 15.16 20.96
N ASP A 357 21.02 15.47 19.73
CA ASP A 357 22.27 16.17 19.46
C ASP A 357 22.16 17.68 19.74
N LYS A 358 20.94 18.24 19.70
CA LYS A 358 20.69 19.69 19.77
C LYS A 358 20.15 20.19 21.11
N PHE A 359 19.44 19.36 21.89
CA PHE A 359 18.73 19.74 23.11
C PHE A 359 18.90 18.70 24.22
#